data_AF-A0A9D7PXM2-F1
#
_entry.id   AF-A0A9D7PXM2-F1
#
_cell.length_a   1.000
_cell.length_b   1.000
_cell.length_c   1.000
_cell.angle_alpha   90.00
_cell.angle_beta   90.00
_cell.angle_gamma   90.00
#
_symmetry.space_group_name_H-M   'P 1'
#
loop_
_entity.id
_entity.type
_entity.pdbx_description
1 polymer ?
#
loop_
_entity_poly.entity_id
_entity_poly.type
_entity_poly.pdbx_seq_one_letter_code
_entity_poly.pdbx_strand_id
1 'polypeptide(L)' 'MKVVLHIKEEVNETEFMEIIGKLDYVEVMMQVKDQKTSQFISDLAESFSNIREYENGKKQLKSAKDLLNEL' A
#
# COMPACT_ATOMS: atom_id res chain seq x y z
N MET A 1 -3.20 -17.11 0.50
CA MET A 1 -2.56 -15.94 -0.15
C MET A 1 -2.65 -14.78 0.83
N LYS A 2 -1.61 -13.94 0.95
CA LYS A 2 -1.64 -12.78 1.85
C LYS A 2 -1.71 -11.51 1.03
N VAL A 3 -2.64 -10.62 1.36
CA VAL A 3 -2.87 -9.36 0.65
C VAL A 3 -2.88 -8.23 1.67
N VAL A 4 -2.20 -7.13 1.34
CA VAL A 4 -2.22 -5.90 2.14
C VAL A 4 -3.18 -4.95 1.43
N LEU A 5 -4.13 -4.40 2.17
CA LEU A 5 -5.14 -3.47 1.66
C LEU A 5 -4.88 -2.10 2.25
N HIS A 6 -4.69 -1.10 1.38
CA HIS A 6 -4.70 0.31 1.78
C HIS A 6 -6.10 0.87 1.52
N ILE A 7 -6.78 1.25 2.59
CA ILE A 7 -8.10 1.89 2.53
C ILE A 7 -7.87 3.39 2.52
N LYS A 8 -8.38 4.08 1.50
CA LYS A 8 -8.30 5.56 1.41
C LYS A 8 -9.12 6.19 2.53
N GLU A 9 -8.64 7.32 3.06
CA GLU A 9 -9.30 8.06 4.16
C GLU A 9 -10.75 8.48 3.86
N GLU A 10 -11.09 8.62 2.58
CA GLU A 10 -12.43 8.98 2.09
C GLU A 10 -13.46 7.87 2.30
N VAL A 11 -13.00 6.62 2.49
CA VAL A 11 -13.85 5.46 2.72
C VAL A 11 -14.04 5.28 4.22
N ASN A 12 -15.29 5.10 4.64
CA ASN A 12 -15.58 4.74 6.03
C ASN A 12 -15.00 3.36 6.34
N GLU A 13 -13.86 3.34 7.04
CA GLU A 13 -13.13 2.12 7.42
C GLU A 13 -14.04 1.10 8.11
N THR A 14 -14.98 1.57 8.94
CA THR A 14 -15.88 0.69 9.71
C THR A 14 -16.80 -0.09 8.77
N GLU A 15 -17.37 0.59 7.78
CA GLU A 15 -18.29 0.01 6.80
C GLU A 15 -17.57 -0.96 5.86
N PHE A 16 -16.35 -0.63 5.46
CA PHE A 16 -15.51 -1.53 4.67
C PHE A 16 -15.13 -2.79 5.46
N MET A 17 -14.75 -2.65 6.73
CA MET A 17 -14.40 -3.78 7.59
C MET A 17 -15.59 -4.69 7.89
N GLU A 18 -16.82 -4.16 7.99
CA GLU A 18 -18.03 -4.96 8.08
C GLU A 18 -18.26 -5.83 6.83
N ILE A 19 -17.96 -5.29 5.63
CA ILE A 19 -18.07 -6.05 4.38
C ILE A 19 -17.02 -7.15 4.34
N ILE A 20 -15.76 -6.83 4.67
CA ILE A 20 -14.68 -7.80 4.69
C ILE A 20 -14.94 -8.91 5.72
N GLY A 21 -15.46 -8.56 6.90
CA GLY A 21 -15.80 -9.52 7.95
C GLY A 21 -16.96 -10.47 7.60
N LYS A 22 -17.76 -10.14 6.59
CA LYS A 22 -18.82 -11.03 6.07
C LYS A 22 -18.30 -12.04 5.05
N LEU A 23 -17.07 -11.90 4.56
CA LEU A 23 -16.47 -12.85 3.63
C LEU A 23 -15.91 -14.04 4.42
N ASP A 24 -16.57 -15.18 4.26
CA ASP A 24 -16.30 -16.47 4.90
C ASP A 24 -14.93 -17.08 4.53
N TYR A 25 -14.26 -16.53 3.52
CA TYR A 25 -12.92 -16.93 3.08
C TYR A 25 -11.82 -15.93 3.43
N VAL A 26 -12.13 -14.85 4.15
CA VAL A 26 -11.17 -13.80 4.52
C VAL A 26 -11.00 -13.74 6.04
N GLU A 27 -9.75 -13.87 6.48
CA GLU A 27 -9.36 -13.67 7.88
C GLU A 27 -8.52 -12.40 8.00
N VAL A 28 -8.96 -11.47 8.86
CA VAL A 28 -8.21 -10.23 9.14
C VAL A 28 -7.14 -10.55 10.17
N MET A 29 -5.89 -10.67 9.72
CA MET A 29 -4.77 -11.02 10.60
C MET A 29 -4.24 -9.83 11.42
N MET A 30 -4.30 -8.61 10.90
CA MET A 30 -3.74 -7.42 11.53
C MET A 30 -4.43 -6.16 11.01
N GLN A 31 -4.85 -5.27 11.92
CA GLN A 31 -5.38 -3.94 11.60
C GLN A 31 -4.40 -2.87 12.08
N VAL A 32 -3.90 -2.04 11.17
CA VAL A 32 -2.99 -0.93 11.49
C VAL A 32 -3.82 0.34 11.62
N LYS A 33 -4.02 0.81 12.86
CA LYS A 33 -4.82 2.02 13.15
C LYS A 33 -4.00 3.32 13.18
N ASP A 34 -2.68 3.19 13.28
CA ASP A 34 -1.79 4.35 13.32
C ASP A 34 -1.54 4.89 11.92
N GLN A 35 -1.90 6.15 11.68
CA GLN A 35 -1.83 6.80 10.37
C GLN A 35 -0.39 6.84 9.84
N LYS A 36 0.61 7.10 10.70
CA LYS A 36 2.03 7.11 10.31
C LYS A 36 2.49 5.74 9.83
N THR A 37 2.12 4.69 10.54
CA THR A 37 2.45 3.32 10.19
C THR A 37 1.73 2.90 8.90
N SER A 38 0.49 3.34 8.70
CA SER A 38 -0.26 3.12 7.45
C SER A 38 0.43 3.80 6.25
N GLN A 39 0.81 5.08 6.40
CA GLN A 39 1.53 5.83 5.38
C GLN A 39 2.83 5.13 4.99
N PHE A 40 3.63 4.72 5.98
CA PHE A 40 4.89 4.02 5.75
C PHE A 40 4.71 2.71 4.99
N ILE A 41 3.69 1.92 5.33
CA ILE A 41 3.38 0.67 4.61
C ILE A 41 2.94 0.97 3.17
N SER A 42 2.14 2.02 2.96
CA SER A 42 1.72 2.45 1.63
C SER A 42 2.91 2.89 0.77
N ASP A 43 3.79 3.73 1.30
CA ASP A 43 4.98 4.22 0.61
C ASP A 43 5.92 3.07 0.23
N LEU A 44 6.04 2.08 1.12
CA LEU A 44 6.81 0.87 0.87
C LEU A 44 6.18 0.02 -0.25
N ALA A 45 4.87 -0.19 -0.21
CA ALA A 45 4.15 -0.95 -1.24
C ALA A 45 4.23 -0.25 -2.61
N GLU A 46 4.12 1.07 -2.65
CA GLU A 46 4.27 1.87 -3.86
C GLU A 46 5.70 1.77 -4.42
N SER A 47 6.72 1.84 -3.55
CA SER A 47 8.12 1.65 -3.93
C SER A 47 8.36 0.28 -4.56
N PHE A 48 7.79 -0.79 -3.99
CA PHE A 48 7.85 -2.13 -4.57
C PHE A 48 7.12 -2.21 -5.93
N SER A 49 5.95 -1.56 -6.05
CA SER A 49 5.23 -1.49 -7.33
C SER A 49 6.04 -0.78 -8.41
N ASN A 50 6.70 0.33 -8.06
CA ASN A 50 7.54 1.10 -8.97
C ASN A 50 8.76 0.29 -9.47
N ILE A 51 9.39 -0.49 -8.59
CA ILE A 51 10.48 -1.41 -8.98
C ILE A 51 9.94 -2.47 -9.94
N ARG A 52 8.77 -3.03 -9.65
CA ARG A 52 8.14 -4.06 -10.50
C ARG A 52 7.75 -3.51 -11.88
N GLU A 53 7.28 -2.27 -11.96
CA GLU A 53 7.01 -1.60 -13.23
C GLU A 53 8.29 -1.34 -14.04
N TYR A 54 9.40 -1.04 -13.36
CA TYR A 54 10.72 -0.89 -13.97
C TYR A 54 11.24 -2.22 -14.53
N GLU A 55 11.16 -3.31 -13.76
CA GLU A 55 11.55 -4.64 -14.22
C GLU A 55 10.74 -5.10 -15.44
N ASN A 56 9.46 -4.69 -15.52
CA ASN A 56 8.59 -4.95 -16.66
C ASN A 56 8.79 -3.96 -17.84
N GLY A 57 9.76 -3.04 -17.75
CA GLY A 57 10.08 -2.06 -18.78
C GLY A 57 9.04 -0.95 -18.97
N LYS A 58 8.06 -0.82 -18.05
CA LYS A 58 6.96 0.16 -18.13
C LYS A 58 7.28 1.50 -17.48
N LYS A 59 8.37 1.58 -16.71
CA LYS A 59 8.78 2.79 -15.99
C LYS A 59 10.30 2.86 -15.92
N GLN A 60 10.90 4.06 -15.99
CA GLN A 60 12.32 4.24 -15.68
C GLN A 60 12.45 4.68 -14.22
N LEU A 61 13.33 4.03 -13.44
CA LEU A 61 13.63 4.47 -12.09
C LEU A 61 14.53 5.71 -12.18
N LYS A 62 14.19 6.75 -11.43
CA LYS A 62 15.09 7.90 -11.20
C LYS A 62 16.33 7.40 -10.47
N SER A 63 17.51 7.91 -10.84
CA SER A 63 18.72 7.53 -10.15
C SER A 63 18.70 8.09 -8.72
N ALA A 64 19.43 7.45 -7.80
CA ALA A 64 19.60 7.98 -6.44
C ALA A 64 20.15 9.43 -6.43
N LYS A 65 20.88 9.80 -7.48
CA LYS A 65 21.40 11.15 -7.69
C LYS A 65 20.30 12.15 -8.08
N ASP A 66 19.30 11.71 -8.83
CA ASP A 66 18.16 12.56 -9.21
C ASP A 66 17.22 12.79 -8.03
N LEU A 67 17.01 11.77 -7.20
CA LEU A 67 16.19 11.86 -5.98
C LEU A 67 16.80 12.82 -4.94
N LEU A 68 18.13 12.89 -4.86
CA LEU A 68 18.85 13.81 -3.96
C LEU A 68 18.78 15.27 -4.40
N ASN A 69 18.46 15.55 -5.68
CA ASN A 69 18.36 16.92 -6.20
C ASN A 69 16.94 17.51 -6.10
N GLU A 70 15.95 16.71 -5.70
CA GLU A 70 14.54 17.14 -5.52
C GLU A 70 14.21 17.51 -4.06
N LEU A 71 15.19 17.41 -3.14
CA LEU A 71 15.14 17.85 -1.73
C LEU A 71 15.85 19.19 -1.55
#